data_AF-A0A0W8CES1-F1
#
_entry.id   AF-A0A0W8CES1-F1
#
_cell.length_a   1.000
_cell.length_b   1.000
_cell.length_c   1.000
_cell.angle_alpha   90.00
_cell.angle_beta   90.00
_cell.angle_gamma   90.00
#
_symmetry.space_group_name_H-M   'P 1'
#
loop_
_entity.id
_entity.type
_entity.pdbx_description
1 polymer ?
#
loop_
_entity_poly.entity_id
_entity_poly.type
_entity_poly.pdbx_seq_one_letter_code
_entity_poly.pdbx_strand_id
1 'polypeptide(L)'
;MLSRFLVNASSISRNITEQTEFLHSVLAESGLFLSAVQGEQLLTRQGVASSTVRPGRRLAALAKLLPQIIDHREAASLVTRIVDIHNQWLERLALRRWIGPQLYSVLVGSLTNTYSFDLNREDHQVALRRLALIAQEEKQFSRWRSGRGDTSQSGNWENFRWATLDGEPVLLSSSYILNKLLGPVERSLLPSSKLCFYYVSTTRPPRGTKPLSQRRFEQLAAVLVQPPGESDISALCEDHRDQEQDLAMSNDKKRTQAILRWELLRRFVRTHRVTEKRNRNKRRSIAGETMDRLTNTLENLHQKLQLLEILVADRWLTCAQAQDLVSAFPNAVRARARAACLVFSRIVDIENFIQVRKHLNLTDFEVINGCSS
;
A
#
# COMPACT_ATOMS: atom_id res chain seq x y z
N MET A 1 -9.30 -22.17 -23.38
CA MET A 1 -10.40 -21.20 -23.56
C MET A 1 -9.90 -19.81 -23.85
N LEU A 2 -8.99 -19.23 -23.05
CA LEU A 2 -8.37 -17.91 -23.32
C LEU A 2 -7.70 -17.79 -24.69
N SER A 3 -7.00 -18.81 -25.18
CA SER A 3 -6.43 -18.80 -26.54
C SER A 3 -7.50 -18.66 -27.62
N ARG A 4 -8.64 -19.33 -27.49
CA ARG A 4 -9.80 -19.18 -28.39
C ARG A 4 -10.49 -17.84 -28.21
N PHE A 5 -10.62 -17.36 -26.98
CA PHE A 5 -11.20 -16.05 -26.67
C PHE A 5 -10.37 -14.89 -27.26
N LEU A 6 -9.05 -14.94 -27.08
CA LEU A 6 -8.12 -13.96 -27.64
C LEU A 6 -8.03 -14.04 -29.17
N VAL A 7 -8.24 -15.22 -29.77
CA VAL A 7 -8.37 -15.38 -31.23
C VAL A 7 -9.70 -14.82 -31.74
N ASN A 8 -10.80 -15.03 -31.01
CA ASN A 8 -12.11 -14.50 -31.37
C ASN A 8 -12.17 -12.98 -31.22
N ALA A 9 -11.47 -12.38 -30.25
CA ALA A 9 -11.36 -10.93 -30.16
C ALA A 9 -10.71 -10.31 -31.40
N SER A 10 -9.68 -10.96 -31.97
CA SER A 10 -9.05 -10.51 -33.22
C SER A 10 -9.93 -10.64 -34.46
N SER A 11 -11.01 -11.43 -34.40
CA SER A 11 -12.02 -11.50 -35.48
C SER A 11 -13.11 -10.44 -35.39
N ILE A 12 -13.20 -9.68 -34.29
CA ILE A 12 -14.27 -8.69 -34.06
C ILE A 12 -13.95 -7.34 -34.71
N SER A 13 -12.69 -6.91 -34.69
CA SER A 13 -12.26 -5.66 -35.33
C SER A 13 -10.82 -5.79 -35.82
N ARG A 14 -10.41 -5.02 -36.84
CA ARG A 14 -8.99 -4.87 -37.21
C ARG A 14 -8.27 -3.82 -36.36
N ASN A 15 -9.02 -3.04 -35.59
CA ASN A 15 -8.50 -2.00 -34.72
C ASN A 15 -8.13 -2.57 -33.35
N ILE A 16 -6.85 -2.46 -32.98
CA ILE A 16 -6.31 -3.00 -31.71
C ILE A 16 -6.99 -2.35 -30.51
N THR A 17 -7.34 -1.06 -30.57
CA THR A 17 -7.98 -0.38 -29.43
C THR A 17 -9.39 -0.92 -29.17
N GLU A 18 -10.20 -1.11 -30.21
CA GLU A 18 -11.54 -1.71 -30.10
C GLU A 18 -11.48 -3.14 -29.58
N GLN A 19 -10.49 -3.93 -30.04
CA GLN A 19 -10.24 -5.27 -29.50
C GLN A 19 -9.92 -5.21 -28.00
N THR A 20 -9.11 -4.22 -27.56
CA THR A 20 -8.75 -4.09 -26.14
C THR A 20 -9.93 -3.71 -25.27
N GLU A 21 -10.76 -2.76 -25.69
CA GLU A 21 -11.93 -2.32 -24.94
C GLU A 21 -12.97 -3.44 -24.83
N PHE A 22 -13.20 -4.16 -25.91
CA PHE A 22 -14.05 -5.35 -25.91
C PHE A 22 -13.53 -6.45 -24.97
N LEU A 23 -12.22 -6.70 -24.97
CA LEU A 23 -11.62 -7.68 -24.05
C LEU A 23 -11.81 -7.25 -22.58
N HIS A 24 -11.62 -5.96 -22.27
CA HIS A 24 -11.81 -5.45 -20.92
C HIS A 24 -13.28 -5.50 -20.49
N SER A 25 -14.24 -5.16 -21.36
CA SER A 25 -15.67 -5.24 -21.04
C SER A 25 -16.11 -6.68 -20.80
N VAL A 26 -15.71 -7.61 -21.67
CA VAL A 26 -16.06 -9.02 -21.50
C VAL A 26 -15.43 -9.60 -20.23
N LEU A 27 -14.17 -9.26 -19.90
CA LEU A 27 -13.58 -9.69 -18.64
C LEU A 27 -14.33 -9.13 -17.43
N ALA A 28 -14.79 -7.87 -17.50
CA ALA A 28 -15.61 -7.25 -16.46
C ALA A 28 -16.96 -7.95 -16.26
N GLU A 29 -17.62 -8.35 -17.35
CA GLU A 29 -18.96 -8.96 -17.30
C GLU A 29 -18.93 -10.47 -17.04
N SER A 30 -17.88 -11.18 -17.47
CA SER A 30 -17.82 -12.64 -17.43
C SER A 30 -17.38 -13.23 -16.09
N GLY A 31 -16.92 -12.39 -15.14
CA GLY A 31 -16.37 -12.84 -13.86
C GLY A 31 -15.14 -13.74 -14.02
N LEU A 32 -14.46 -13.69 -15.16
CA LEU A 32 -13.28 -14.49 -15.46
C LEU A 32 -12.02 -13.85 -14.87
N PHE A 33 -11.32 -14.62 -14.05
CA PHE A 33 -10.04 -14.21 -13.48
C PHE A 33 -8.85 -14.80 -14.24
N LEU A 34 -7.76 -14.03 -14.31
CA LEU A 34 -6.54 -14.38 -15.01
C LEU A 34 -5.39 -14.64 -14.03
N SER A 35 -4.48 -15.54 -14.41
CA SER A 35 -3.16 -15.62 -13.79
C SER A 35 -2.23 -14.51 -14.31
N ALA A 36 -1.10 -14.29 -13.63
CA ALA A 36 -0.07 -13.34 -14.05
C ALA A 36 0.43 -13.62 -15.47
N VAL A 37 0.65 -14.89 -15.80
CA VAL A 37 1.11 -15.32 -17.13
C VAL A 37 0.07 -15.00 -18.20
N GLN A 38 -1.21 -15.23 -17.91
CA GLN A 38 -2.29 -14.92 -18.85
C GLN A 38 -2.46 -13.40 -19.03
N GLY A 39 -2.35 -12.64 -17.95
CA GLY A 39 -2.37 -11.18 -18.00
C GLY A 39 -1.20 -10.59 -18.80
N GLU A 40 0.02 -11.13 -18.62
CA GLU A 40 1.21 -10.75 -19.37
C GLU A 40 1.05 -11.02 -20.87
N GLN A 41 0.51 -12.18 -21.23
CA GLN A 41 0.22 -12.52 -22.64
C GLN A 41 -0.79 -11.56 -23.26
N LEU A 42 -1.82 -11.16 -22.51
CA LEU A 42 -2.81 -10.19 -22.98
C LEU A 42 -2.17 -8.82 -23.21
N LEU A 43 -1.42 -8.29 -22.25
CA LEU A 43 -0.71 -7.01 -22.37
C LEU A 43 0.35 -7.02 -23.49
N THR A 44 1.00 -8.17 -23.73
CA THR A 44 1.95 -8.32 -24.84
C THR A 44 1.26 -8.23 -26.19
N ARG A 45 0.09 -8.86 -26.34
CA ARG A 45 -0.72 -8.75 -27.58
C ARG A 45 -1.23 -7.34 -27.83
N GLN A 46 -1.53 -6.60 -26.77
CA GLN A 46 -1.90 -5.19 -26.86
C GLN A 46 -0.70 -4.27 -27.20
N GLY A 47 0.52 -4.83 -27.28
CA GLY A 47 1.73 -4.08 -27.57
C GLY A 47 2.16 -3.13 -26.44
N VAL A 48 1.73 -3.38 -25.20
CA VAL A 48 2.03 -2.52 -24.03
C VAL A 48 3.03 -3.14 -23.04
N ALA A 49 3.38 -4.41 -23.20
CA ALA A 49 4.35 -5.10 -22.35
C ALA A 49 5.83 -4.81 -22.68
N SER A 50 6.12 -4.19 -23.83
CA SER A 50 7.49 -3.85 -24.21
C SER A 50 8.03 -2.68 -23.37
N SER A 51 9.30 -2.73 -23.00
CA SER A 51 10.00 -1.63 -22.31
C SER A 51 10.10 -0.35 -23.17
N THR A 52 10.02 -0.49 -24.49
CA THR A 52 10.01 0.63 -25.45
C THR A 52 8.71 1.45 -25.43
N VAL A 53 7.65 0.91 -24.84
CA VAL A 53 6.36 1.58 -24.72
C VAL A 53 6.44 2.62 -23.60
N ARG A 54 5.83 3.79 -23.83
CA ARG A 54 5.73 4.85 -22.81
C ARG A 54 5.16 4.27 -21.50
N PRO A 55 5.83 4.49 -20.35
CA PRO A 55 5.40 3.90 -19.08
C PRO A 55 3.94 4.23 -18.73
N GLY A 56 3.44 5.45 -19.00
CA GLY A 56 2.05 5.83 -18.73
C GLY A 56 1.02 4.90 -19.39
N ARG A 57 1.21 4.53 -20.66
CA ARG A 57 0.33 3.59 -21.38
C ARG A 57 0.35 2.18 -20.77
N ARG A 58 1.53 1.74 -20.33
CA ARG A 58 1.72 0.45 -19.66
C ARG A 58 1.04 0.42 -18.29
N LEU A 59 1.18 1.49 -17.51
CA LEU A 59 0.54 1.65 -16.21
C LEU A 59 -0.99 1.71 -16.33
N ALA A 60 -1.52 2.42 -17.32
CA ALA A 60 -2.95 2.48 -17.60
C ALA A 60 -3.53 1.09 -17.94
N ALA A 61 -2.82 0.31 -18.76
CA ALA A 61 -3.25 -1.04 -19.11
C ALA A 61 -3.19 -2.00 -17.90
N LEU A 62 -2.15 -1.88 -17.06
CA LEU A 62 -2.06 -2.61 -15.80
C LEU A 62 -3.21 -2.24 -14.86
N ALA A 63 -3.53 -0.96 -14.69
CA ALA A 63 -4.62 -0.48 -13.85
C ALA A 63 -5.98 -1.09 -14.23
N LYS A 64 -6.27 -1.20 -15.55
CA LYS A 64 -7.49 -1.82 -16.06
C LYS A 64 -7.52 -3.34 -15.86
N LEU A 65 -6.38 -4.01 -15.89
CA LEU A 65 -6.31 -5.47 -15.84
C LEU A 65 -6.25 -6.03 -14.41
N LEU A 66 -5.64 -5.30 -13.48
CA LEU A 66 -5.40 -5.75 -12.10
C LEU A 66 -6.65 -6.24 -11.35
N PRO A 67 -7.84 -5.62 -11.48
CA PRO A 67 -9.07 -6.13 -10.85
C PRO A 67 -9.42 -7.56 -11.29
N GLN A 68 -9.02 -7.95 -12.51
CA GLN A 68 -9.30 -9.26 -13.12
C GLN A 68 -8.20 -10.30 -12.86
N ILE A 69 -7.19 -9.99 -12.05
CA ILE A 69 -6.19 -10.97 -11.64
C ILE A 69 -6.71 -11.75 -10.43
N ILE A 70 -6.55 -13.08 -10.47
CA ILE A 70 -7.17 -14.04 -9.54
C ILE A 70 -6.90 -13.73 -8.08
N ASP A 71 -5.65 -13.45 -7.71
CA ASP A 71 -5.26 -13.18 -6.33
C ASP A 71 -4.17 -12.10 -6.25
N HIS A 72 -3.84 -11.70 -5.03
CA HIS A 72 -2.83 -10.67 -4.76
C HIS A 72 -1.42 -11.08 -5.19
N ARG A 73 -1.10 -12.39 -5.17
CA ARG A 73 0.25 -12.90 -5.51
C ARG A 73 0.47 -12.87 -7.01
N GLU A 74 -0.53 -13.31 -7.78
CA GLU A 74 -0.54 -13.25 -9.23
C GLU A 74 -0.54 -11.79 -9.69
N ALA A 75 -1.26 -10.90 -9.00
CA ALA A 75 -1.25 -9.47 -9.32
C ALA A 75 0.14 -8.84 -9.10
N ALA A 76 0.79 -9.13 -7.97
CA ALA A 76 2.16 -8.71 -7.70
C ALA A 76 3.18 -9.30 -8.69
N SER A 77 3.01 -10.57 -9.07
CA SER A 77 3.82 -11.25 -10.08
C SER A 77 3.67 -10.57 -11.44
N LEU A 78 2.44 -10.24 -11.86
CA LEU A 78 2.17 -9.53 -13.10
C LEU A 78 2.84 -8.15 -13.13
N VAL A 79 2.69 -7.35 -12.08
CA VAL A 79 3.33 -6.04 -11.98
C VAL A 79 4.85 -6.17 -12.08
N THR A 80 5.44 -7.21 -11.47
CA THR A 80 6.89 -7.47 -11.55
C THR A 80 7.35 -7.83 -12.96
N ARG A 81 6.51 -8.54 -13.74
CA ARG A 81 6.84 -8.97 -15.12
C ARG A 81 6.75 -7.83 -16.12
N ILE A 82 5.82 -6.91 -15.92
CA ILE A 82 5.49 -5.86 -16.90
C ILE A 82 6.29 -4.58 -16.66
N VAL A 83 6.50 -4.19 -15.41
CA VAL A 83 7.21 -2.95 -15.07
C VAL A 83 8.69 -3.04 -15.45
N ASP A 84 9.27 -1.94 -15.93
CA ASP A 84 10.69 -1.88 -16.28
C ASP A 84 11.59 -2.10 -15.05
N ILE A 85 12.57 -2.99 -15.18
CA ILE A 85 13.44 -3.39 -14.07
C ILE A 85 14.29 -2.22 -13.53
N HIS A 86 14.67 -1.27 -14.38
CA HIS A 86 15.46 -0.10 -14.02
C HIS A 86 14.62 0.97 -13.32
N ASN A 87 13.34 1.10 -13.70
CA ASN A 87 12.42 2.10 -13.16
C ASN A 87 11.36 1.51 -12.23
N GLN A 88 11.58 0.29 -11.72
CA GLN A 88 10.50 -0.49 -11.11
C GLN A 88 9.82 0.16 -9.91
N TRP A 89 10.57 0.91 -9.10
CA TRP A 89 10.03 1.57 -7.92
C TRP A 89 9.25 2.83 -8.28
N LEU A 90 9.74 3.57 -9.28
CA LEU A 90 9.08 4.75 -9.82
C LEU A 90 7.74 4.35 -10.44
N GLU A 91 7.72 3.33 -11.30
CA GLU A 91 6.51 2.83 -11.96
C GLU A 91 5.51 2.22 -10.96
N ARG A 92 5.96 1.52 -9.93
CA ARG A 92 5.05 1.01 -8.88
C ARG A 92 4.43 2.13 -8.04
N LEU A 93 5.19 3.19 -7.74
CA LEU A 93 4.67 4.38 -7.07
C LEU A 93 3.66 5.11 -7.96
N ALA A 94 3.97 5.27 -9.25
CA ALA A 94 3.06 5.84 -10.23
C ALA A 94 1.78 5.01 -10.36
N LEU A 95 1.89 3.67 -10.44
CA LEU A 95 0.74 2.75 -10.47
C LEU A 95 -0.15 2.90 -9.22
N ARG A 96 0.46 3.03 -8.04
CA ARG A 96 -0.26 3.28 -6.78
C ARG A 96 -1.01 4.60 -6.81
N ARG A 97 -0.41 5.65 -7.40
CA ARG A 97 -1.05 6.96 -7.57
C ARG A 97 -2.20 6.90 -8.59
N TRP A 98 -2.02 6.11 -9.65
CA TRP A 98 -2.98 5.91 -10.72
C TRP A 98 -4.27 5.20 -10.26
N ILE A 99 -4.12 4.07 -9.57
CA ILE A 99 -5.26 3.25 -9.11
C ILE A 99 -5.82 3.76 -7.77
N GLY A 100 -5.03 4.52 -7.03
CA GLY A 100 -5.35 4.98 -5.68
C GLY A 100 -4.86 4.01 -4.59
N PRO A 101 -4.60 4.53 -3.39
CA PRO A 101 -3.88 3.78 -2.35
C PRO A 101 -4.68 2.58 -1.83
N GLN A 102 -6.00 2.68 -1.76
CA GLN A 102 -6.86 1.64 -1.19
C GLN A 102 -6.94 0.41 -2.08
N LEU A 103 -7.25 0.64 -3.35
CA LEU A 103 -7.32 -0.39 -4.37
C LEU A 103 -5.95 -1.03 -4.56
N TYR A 104 -4.87 -0.24 -4.63
CA TYR A 104 -3.52 -0.77 -4.77
C TYR A 104 -3.17 -1.72 -3.62
N SER A 105 -3.47 -1.36 -2.36
CA SER A 105 -3.16 -2.20 -1.20
C SER A 105 -3.96 -3.52 -1.19
N VAL A 106 -5.22 -3.51 -1.65
CA VAL A 106 -6.03 -4.74 -1.78
C VAL A 106 -5.58 -5.62 -2.95
N LEU A 107 -5.26 -5.01 -4.10
CA LEU A 107 -4.98 -5.73 -5.34
C LEU A 107 -3.55 -6.27 -5.39
N VAL A 108 -2.56 -5.48 -4.95
CA VAL A 108 -1.13 -5.75 -5.17
C VAL A 108 -0.30 -5.61 -3.88
N GLY A 109 -0.62 -4.61 -3.05
CA GLY A 109 0.23 -4.17 -1.95
C GLY A 109 0.09 -4.98 -0.66
N SER A 110 0.40 -4.32 0.45
CA SER A 110 0.22 -4.91 1.77
C SER A 110 -1.22 -4.74 2.24
N LEU A 111 -1.87 -5.84 2.60
CA LEU A 111 -3.22 -5.82 3.15
C LEU A 111 -3.29 -5.07 4.49
N THR A 112 -2.21 -5.10 5.29
CA THR A 112 -2.14 -4.36 6.56
C THR A 112 -2.02 -2.86 6.28
N ASN A 113 -3.13 -2.12 6.33
CA ASN A 113 -3.15 -0.69 6.07
C ASN A 113 -4.38 0.00 6.71
N THR A 114 -4.41 1.32 6.60
CA THR A 114 -5.58 2.14 6.90
C THR A 114 -6.40 2.33 5.64
N TYR A 115 -7.65 1.85 5.68
CA TYR A 115 -8.58 1.92 4.57
C TYR A 115 -9.62 3.03 4.76
N SER A 116 -9.97 3.67 3.65
CA SER A 116 -11.04 4.64 3.54
C SER A 116 -11.75 4.43 2.20
N PHE A 117 -12.86 3.69 2.23
CA PHE A 117 -13.66 3.40 1.05
C PHE A 117 -14.86 4.35 0.97
N ASP A 118 -14.97 5.08 -0.14
CA ASP A 118 -16.23 5.67 -0.59
C ASP A 118 -17.14 4.58 -1.16
N LEU A 119 -18.29 4.37 -0.57
CA LEU A 119 -19.24 3.32 -0.98
C LEU A 119 -20.08 3.75 -2.19
N ASN A 120 -20.02 5.00 -2.64
CA ASN A 120 -20.69 5.45 -3.86
C ASN A 120 -19.89 5.14 -5.13
N ARG A 121 -18.61 4.79 -4.97
CA ARG A 121 -17.72 4.47 -6.09
C ARG A 121 -17.66 2.96 -6.34
N GLU A 122 -17.94 2.54 -7.57
CA GLU A 122 -17.96 1.12 -7.94
C GLU A 122 -16.59 0.43 -7.75
N ASP A 123 -15.50 1.10 -8.11
CA ASP A 123 -14.14 0.58 -7.97
C ASP A 123 -13.76 0.33 -6.50
N HIS A 124 -14.20 1.22 -5.61
CA HIS A 124 -14.08 1.05 -4.17
C HIS A 124 -14.96 -0.09 -3.63
N GLN A 125 -16.19 -0.23 -4.10
CA GLN A 125 -17.07 -1.35 -3.73
C GLN A 125 -16.46 -2.70 -4.13
N VAL A 126 -15.89 -2.80 -5.34
CA VAL A 126 -15.22 -4.01 -5.84
C VAL A 126 -14.00 -4.36 -4.99
N ALA A 127 -13.15 -3.37 -4.69
CA ALA A 127 -11.99 -3.59 -3.82
C ALA A 127 -12.38 -3.96 -2.39
N LEU A 128 -13.40 -3.32 -1.83
CA LEU A 128 -13.92 -3.65 -0.50
C LEU A 128 -14.51 -5.06 -0.45
N ARG A 129 -15.26 -5.48 -1.50
CA ARG A 129 -15.76 -6.85 -1.65
C ARG A 129 -14.61 -7.86 -1.64
N ARG A 130 -13.56 -7.59 -2.42
CA ARG A 130 -12.37 -8.45 -2.50
C ARG A 130 -11.66 -8.55 -1.15
N LEU A 131 -11.48 -7.43 -0.44
CA LEU A 131 -10.89 -7.41 0.89
C LEU A 131 -11.74 -8.20 1.90
N ALA A 132 -13.07 -8.10 1.85
CA ALA A 132 -13.96 -8.86 2.72
C ALA A 132 -13.88 -10.39 2.47
N LEU A 133 -13.71 -10.82 1.22
CA LEU A 133 -13.47 -12.23 0.88
C LEU A 133 -12.13 -12.72 1.43
N ILE A 134 -11.06 -11.92 1.29
CA ILE A 134 -9.76 -12.25 1.88
C ILE A 134 -9.85 -12.33 3.41
N ALA A 135 -10.56 -11.39 4.03
CA ALA A 135 -10.77 -11.38 5.47
C ALA A 135 -11.54 -12.61 5.96
N GLN A 136 -12.51 -13.09 5.16
CA GLN A 136 -13.23 -14.32 5.45
C GLN A 136 -12.31 -15.56 5.40
N GLU A 137 -11.39 -15.61 4.43
CA GLU A 137 -10.37 -16.67 4.36
C GLU A 137 -9.41 -16.63 5.55
N GLU A 138 -8.87 -15.44 5.88
CA GLU A 138 -7.98 -15.25 7.03
C GLU A 138 -8.67 -15.61 8.35
N LYS A 139 -9.96 -15.30 8.50
CA LYS A 139 -10.79 -15.69 9.64
C LYS A 139 -10.89 -17.21 9.78
N GLN A 140 -11.22 -17.91 8.70
CA GLN A 140 -11.33 -19.37 8.71
C GLN A 140 -9.99 -20.04 9.05
N PHE A 141 -8.89 -19.56 8.45
CA PHE A 141 -7.56 -20.04 8.79
C PHE A 141 -7.22 -19.78 10.26
N SER A 142 -7.48 -18.56 10.75
CA SER A 142 -7.18 -18.17 12.13
C SER A 142 -7.93 -19.07 13.12
N ARG A 143 -9.23 -19.28 12.90
CA ARG A 143 -10.09 -20.08 13.78
C ARG A 143 -9.76 -21.56 13.78
N TRP A 144 -9.45 -22.14 12.63
CA TRP A 144 -9.42 -23.60 12.47
C TRP A 144 -8.02 -24.19 12.24
N ARG A 145 -7.05 -23.40 11.78
CA ARG A 145 -5.73 -23.90 11.34
C ARG A 145 -4.54 -23.25 12.01
N SER A 146 -4.71 -22.05 12.60
CA SER A 146 -3.56 -21.30 13.12
C SER A 146 -3.01 -21.81 14.45
N GLY A 147 -3.85 -22.48 15.26
CA GLY A 147 -3.53 -22.86 16.63
C GLY A 147 -3.39 -21.67 17.60
N ARG A 148 -3.82 -20.47 17.19
CA ARG A 148 -3.76 -19.22 17.99
C ARG A 148 -5.12 -18.92 18.61
N GLY A 149 -5.11 -18.19 19.72
CA GLY A 149 -6.32 -17.59 20.28
C GLY A 149 -6.84 -16.43 19.42
N ASP A 150 -8.08 -16.02 19.69
CA ASP A 150 -8.66 -14.84 19.05
C ASP A 150 -7.93 -13.56 19.49
N THR A 151 -7.44 -12.79 18.53
CA THR A 151 -6.75 -11.50 18.73
C THR A 151 -7.47 -10.32 18.07
N SER A 152 -8.70 -10.56 17.59
CA SER A 152 -9.57 -9.53 17.04
C SER A 152 -10.01 -8.55 18.12
N GLN A 153 -10.28 -7.31 17.72
CA GLN A 153 -10.71 -6.26 18.66
C GLN A 153 -12.07 -6.59 19.30
N SER A 154 -12.92 -7.32 18.58
CA SER A 154 -14.32 -7.60 18.94
C SER A 154 -14.60 -9.06 19.29
N GLY A 155 -13.58 -9.92 19.40
CA GLY A 155 -13.76 -11.35 19.67
C GLY A 155 -14.52 -12.10 18.56
N ASN A 156 -14.41 -11.64 17.31
CA ASN A 156 -15.11 -12.20 16.15
C ASN A 156 -14.16 -12.87 15.14
N TRP A 157 -12.89 -13.09 15.51
CA TRP A 157 -11.81 -13.64 14.66
C TRP A 157 -11.48 -12.82 13.41
N GLU A 158 -11.97 -11.59 13.30
CA GLU A 158 -11.76 -10.75 12.12
C GLU A 158 -10.76 -9.62 12.37
N ASN A 159 -10.12 -9.21 11.27
CA ASN A 159 -8.93 -8.38 11.29
C ASN A 159 -9.23 -6.88 11.14
N PHE A 160 -10.50 -6.49 11.22
CA PHE A 160 -10.95 -5.10 11.18
C PHE A 160 -10.77 -4.44 12.55
N ARG A 161 -10.22 -3.23 12.57
CA ARG A 161 -9.98 -2.44 13.78
C ARG A 161 -10.45 -1.00 13.58
N TRP A 162 -11.02 -0.40 14.62
CA TRP A 162 -11.53 0.99 14.64
C TRP A 162 -12.34 1.36 13.40
N ALA A 163 -13.32 0.51 13.07
CA ALA A 163 -14.17 0.78 11.94
C ALA A 163 -15.18 1.88 12.25
N THR A 164 -15.33 2.81 11.31
CA THR A 164 -16.29 3.91 11.35
C THR A 164 -17.03 3.98 10.00
N LEU A 165 -18.34 4.21 10.06
CA LEU A 165 -19.20 4.43 8.90
C LEU A 165 -19.77 5.83 9.02
N ASP A 166 -19.43 6.70 8.08
CA ASP A 166 -19.78 8.13 8.10
C ASP A 166 -19.36 8.85 9.39
N GLY A 167 -18.27 8.39 10.00
CA GLY A 167 -17.73 8.90 11.27
C GLY A 167 -18.21 8.16 12.51
N GLU A 168 -19.29 7.39 12.41
CA GLU A 168 -19.86 6.66 13.54
C GLU A 168 -19.21 5.28 13.72
N PRO A 169 -18.85 4.88 14.95
CA PRO A 169 -18.21 3.59 15.20
C PRO A 169 -19.15 2.43 14.83
N VAL A 170 -18.62 1.45 14.10
CA VAL A 170 -19.39 0.28 13.64
C VAL A 170 -18.63 -1.01 13.91
N LEU A 171 -19.34 -2.05 14.33
CA LEU A 171 -18.80 -3.39 14.38
C LEU A 171 -18.73 -3.98 12.96
N LEU A 172 -17.58 -3.81 12.33
CA LEU A 172 -17.37 -4.29 10.96
C LEU A 172 -17.12 -5.80 10.96
N SER A 173 -17.76 -6.49 10.00
CA SER A 173 -17.41 -7.87 9.68
C SER A 173 -17.48 -8.16 8.18
N SER A 174 -16.85 -9.23 7.72
CA SER A 174 -16.94 -9.68 6.31
C SER A 174 -18.39 -9.89 5.89
N SER A 175 -19.21 -10.52 6.74
CA SER A 175 -20.64 -10.71 6.48
C SER A 175 -21.40 -9.38 6.45
N TYR A 176 -21.09 -8.45 7.34
CA TYR A 176 -21.70 -7.11 7.34
C TYR A 176 -21.37 -6.36 6.04
N ILE A 177 -20.12 -6.41 5.58
CA ILE A 177 -19.70 -5.79 4.33
C ILE A 177 -20.45 -6.43 3.14
N LEU A 178 -20.41 -7.76 3.02
CA LEU A 178 -20.93 -8.46 1.85
C LEU A 178 -22.47 -8.43 1.77
N ASN A 179 -23.15 -8.50 2.91
CA ASN A 179 -24.61 -8.66 2.94
C ASN A 179 -25.35 -7.35 3.23
N LYS A 180 -24.77 -6.43 4.02
CA LYS A 180 -25.45 -5.19 4.43
C LYS A 180 -24.95 -3.98 3.65
N LEU A 181 -23.64 -3.79 3.54
CA LEU A 181 -23.09 -2.62 2.83
C LEU A 181 -23.10 -2.79 1.31
N LEU A 182 -22.73 -3.99 0.83
CA LEU A 182 -22.60 -4.31 -0.60
C LEU A 182 -23.66 -5.32 -1.09
N GLY A 183 -24.62 -5.64 -0.23
CA GLY A 183 -25.73 -6.52 -0.57
C GLY A 183 -26.79 -5.80 -1.42
N PRO A 184 -27.77 -6.54 -1.96
CA PRO A 184 -28.91 -5.93 -2.64
C PRO A 184 -29.68 -5.04 -1.66
N VAL A 185 -29.67 -3.73 -1.88
CA VAL A 185 -30.29 -2.74 -0.97
C VAL A 185 -31.79 -2.63 -1.26
N GLU A 186 -32.62 -2.89 -0.24
CA GLU A 186 -33.97 -2.28 -0.15
C GLU A 186 -33.78 -0.77 0.06
N ARG A 187 -34.07 0.03 -0.98
CA ARG A 187 -33.73 1.46 -1.15
C ARG A 187 -34.43 2.43 -0.16
N SER A 188 -34.38 2.19 1.15
CA SER A 188 -35.07 3.03 2.15
C SER A 188 -34.19 3.65 3.23
N LEU A 189 -32.87 3.48 3.19
CA LEU A 189 -31.93 4.18 4.09
C LEU A 189 -30.92 4.97 3.26
N LEU A 190 -30.60 6.18 3.71
CA LEU A 190 -29.57 7.04 3.11
C LEU A 190 -28.31 6.19 2.81
N PRO A 191 -27.79 6.22 1.58
CA PRO A 191 -26.62 5.42 1.23
C PRO A 191 -25.45 5.88 2.09
N SER A 192 -24.92 4.97 2.90
CA SER A 192 -23.71 5.24 3.67
C SER A 192 -22.60 5.65 2.71
N SER A 193 -21.89 6.73 3.02
CA SER A 193 -20.99 7.33 2.05
C SER A 193 -19.57 6.84 2.20
N LYS A 194 -19.08 6.69 3.45
CA LYS A 194 -17.67 6.51 3.71
C LYS A 194 -17.41 5.53 4.85
N LEU A 195 -16.66 4.47 4.55
CA LEU A 195 -16.21 3.47 5.50
C LEU A 195 -14.70 3.64 5.76
N CYS A 196 -14.30 3.82 7.01
CA CYS A 196 -12.89 3.91 7.41
C CYS A 196 -12.56 2.86 8.47
N PHE A 197 -11.43 2.16 8.32
CA PHE A 197 -10.97 1.16 9.29
C PHE A 197 -9.48 0.86 9.11
N TYR A 198 -8.88 0.24 10.11
CA TYR A 198 -7.59 -0.42 9.99
C TYR A 198 -7.80 -1.91 9.74
N TYR A 199 -7.04 -2.45 8.80
CA TYR A 199 -6.98 -3.89 8.58
C TYR A 199 -5.60 -4.40 8.99
N VAL A 200 -5.55 -5.52 9.72
CA VAL A 200 -4.28 -6.13 10.14
C VAL A 200 -4.23 -7.57 9.66
N SER A 201 -3.52 -7.83 8.57
CA SER A 201 -3.42 -9.18 8.00
C SER A 201 -2.74 -10.15 8.98
N THR A 202 -3.42 -11.28 9.20
CA THR A 202 -2.89 -12.39 10.01
C THR A 202 -2.17 -13.44 9.17
N THR A 203 -2.12 -13.27 7.85
CA THR A 203 -1.31 -14.10 6.96
C THR A 203 0.14 -14.10 7.43
N ARG A 204 0.75 -15.28 7.42
CA ARG A 204 2.14 -15.52 7.84
C ARG A 204 2.87 -16.32 6.78
N PRO A 205 4.22 -16.23 6.75
CA PRO A 205 4.98 -17.00 5.78
C PRO A 205 4.75 -18.50 6.01
N PRO A 206 4.64 -19.31 4.94
CA PRO A 206 4.73 -20.76 5.06
C PRO A 206 5.98 -21.19 5.84
N ARG A 207 5.92 -22.32 6.55
CA ARG A 207 7.09 -22.86 7.26
C ARG A 207 8.25 -23.08 6.28
N GLY A 208 9.45 -22.65 6.67
CA GLY A 208 10.66 -22.74 5.83
C GLY A 208 10.83 -21.61 4.81
N THR A 209 9.96 -20.59 4.81
CA THR A 209 10.16 -19.38 4.01
C THR A 209 11.46 -18.70 4.41
N LYS A 210 12.33 -18.44 3.42
CA LYS A 210 13.59 -17.74 3.65
C LYS A 210 13.37 -16.22 3.70
N PRO A 211 14.00 -15.51 4.65
CA PRO A 211 14.00 -14.06 4.63
C PRO A 211 14.81 -13.53 3.44
N LEU A 212 14.66 -12.23 3.19
CA LEU A 212 15.41 -11.51 2.18
C LEU A 212 16.92 -11.67 2.42
N SER A 213 17.68 -11.96 1.36
CA SER A 213 19.13 -12.02 1.47
C SER A 213 19.70 -10.64 1.80
N GLN A 214 20.85 -10.61 2.49
CA GLN A 214 21.48 -9.36 2.92
C GLN A 214 21.71 -8.39 1.74
N ARG A 215 22.23 -8.89 0.62
CA ARG A 215 22.42 -8.09 -0.61
C ARG A 215 21.12 -7.46 -1.12
N ARG A 216 20.03 -8.22 -1.15
CA ARG A 216 18.73 -7.71 -1.62
C ARG A 216 18.13 -6.72 -0.61
N PHE A 217 18.38 -6.94 0.67
CA PHE A 217 17.98 -6.02 1.72
C PHE A 217 18.70 -4.67 1.61
N GLU A 218 20.01 -4.67 1.39
CA GLU A 218 20.80 -3.45 1.18
C GLU A 218 20.34 -2.66 -0.05
N GLN A 219 20.03 -3.35 -1.15
CA GLN A 219 19.46 -2.73 -2.35
C GLN A 219 18.11 -2.05 -2.05
N LEU A 220 17.25 -2.69 -1.26
CA LEU A 220 15.97 -2.15 -0.84
C LEU A 220 16.16 -0.93 0.08
N ALA A 221 17.05 -1.04 1.07
CA ALA A 221 17.34 0.04 2.00
C ALA A 221 17.90 1.27 1.29
N ALA A 222 18.77 1.09 0.28
CA ALA A 222 19.30 2.18 -0.53
C ALA A 222 18.19 2.98 -1.24
N VAL A 223 17.20 2.28 -1.81
CA VAL A 223 16.02 2.89 -2.46
C VAL A 223 15.16 3.66 -1.44
N LEU A 224 15.03 3.15 -0.21
CA LEU A 224 14.28 3.85 0.84
C LEU A 224 15.00 5.12 1.34
N VAL A 225 16.34 5.11 1.35
CA VAL A 225 17.16 6.28 1.70
C VAL A 225 17.01 7.38 0.64
N GLN A 226 17.03 6.99 -0.64
CA GLN A 226 16.87 7.88 -1.80
C GLN A 226 15.63 7.50 -2.62
N PRO A 227 14.43 7.91 -2.19
CA PRO A 227 13.20 7.62 -2.93
C PRO A 227 13.19 8.33 -4.29
N PRO A 228 12.47 7.80 -5.30
CA PRO A 228 12.29 8.47 -6.59
C PRO A 228 11.70 9.89 -6.43
N GLY A 229 12.06 10.83 -7.32
CA GLY A 229 11.58 12.21 -7.24
C GLY A 229 10.06 12.34 -7.47
N GLU A 230 9.40 13.22 -6.72
CA GLU A 230 7.95 13.48 -6.86
C GLU A 230 7.60 14.04 -8.26
N SER A 231 8.52 14.80 -8.87
CA SER A 231 8.42 15.27 -10.26
C SER A 231 8.37 14.12 -11.25
N ASP A 232 9.21 13.10 -11.05
CA ASP A 232 9.33 11.95 -11.95
C ASP A 232 8.08 11.07 -11.85
N ILE A 233 7.56 10.89 -10.63
CA ILE A 233 6.30 10.17 -10.40
C ILE A 233 5.15 10.92 -11.06
N SER A 234 5.11 12.25 -10.88
CA SER A 234 4.04 13.08 -11.44
C SER A 234 4.08 13.10 -12.96
N ALA A 235 5.26 13.15 -13.58
CA ALA A 235 5.43 13.09 -15.03
C ALA A 235 4.88 11.78 -15.62
N LEU A 236 5.07 10.65 -14.95
CA LEU A 236 4.47 9.38 -15.37
C LEU A 236 2.94 9.34 -15.21
N CYS A 237 2.39 10.15 -14.30
CA CYS A 237 0.95 10.26 -14.06
C CYS A 237 0.28 11.39 -14.86
N GLU A 238 1.02 12.25 -15.56
CA GLU A 238 0.44 13.35 -16.35
C GLU A 238 -0.28 12.83 -17.59
N ASP A 239 0.14 11.69 -18.14
CA ASP A 239 -0.60 10.93 -19.17
C ASP A 239 -2.01 10.49 -18.69
N HIS A 240 -2.32 10.58 -17.39
CA HIS A 240 -3.65 10.30 -16.80
C HIS A 240 -4.55 11.54 -16.71
N ARG A 241 -3.98 12.76 -16.73
CA ARG A 241 -4.73 14.01 -16.48
C ARG A 241 -5.60 14.46 -17.65
N ASP A 242 -5.45 13.83 -18.81
CA ASP A 242 -6.37 14.02 -19.94
C ASP A 242 -7.74 13.35 -19.73
N GLN A 243 -7.98 12.65 -18.60
CA GLN A 243 -9.25 11.97 -18.35
C GLN A 243 -10.02 12.37 -17.08
N GLU A 244 -9.41 12.85 -15.99
CA GLU A 244 -10.19 13.25 -14.80
C GLU A 244 -9.54 14.41 -14.04
N GLN A 245 -10.24 15.56 -14.00
CA GLN A 245 -9.92 16.73 -13.20
C GLN A 245 -10.69 16.74 -11.87
N ASP A 246 -10.01 17.36 -10.89
CA ASP A 246 -10.47 17.92 -9.63
C ASP A 246 -10.72 17.01 -8.43
N LEU A 247 -10.01 17.30 -7.32
CA LEU A 247 -10.62 17.69 -6.03
C LEU A 247 -9.56 18.18 -5.02
N ALA A 248 -10.00 19.15 -4.21
CA ALA A 248 -9.20 20.11 -3.46
C ALA A 248 -8.46 19.57 -2.21
N MET A 249 -7.36 20.25 -1.86
CA MET A 249 -6.51 19.99 -0.69
C MET A 249 -7.13 20.48 0.63
N SER A 250 -7.30 19.59 1.61
CA SER A 250 -7.88 19.88 2.94
C SER A 250 -6.97 20.68 3.89
N ASN A 251 -7.58 21.56 4.70
CA ASN A 251 -6.96 22.42 5.72
C ASN A 251 -6.20 21.66 6.83
N ASP A 252 -6.46 20.37 7.04
CA ASP A 252 -5.73 19.54 8.02
C ASP A 252 -4.24 19.38 7.69
N LYS A 253 -3.88 19.40 6.40
CA LYS A 253 -2.49 19.31 5.94
C LYS A 253 -1.65 20.52 6.36
N LYS A 254 -2.25 21.71 6.41
CA LYS A 254 -1.59 22.96 6.82
C LYS A 254 -1.32 22.97 8.33
N ARG A 255 -2.26 22.47 9.13
CA ARG A 255 -2.12 22.40 10.60
C ARG A 255 -1.04 21.41 11.04
N THR A 256 -0.98 20.24 10.39
CA THR A 256 0.06 19.22 10.66
C THR A 256 1.46 19.69 10.26
N GLN A 257 1.58 20.45 9.17
CA GLN A 257 2.84 21.03 8.72
C GLN A 257 3.42 22.06 9.72
N ALA A 258 2.56 22.86 10.34
CA ALA A 258 2.96 23.83 11.36
C ALA A 258 3.50 23.13 12.64
N ILE A 259 2.83 22.08 13.09
CA ILE A 259 3.23 21.31 14.30
C ILE A 259 4.61 20.68 14.10
N LEU A 260 4.84 20.05 12.94
CA LEU A 260 6.12 19.41 12.58
C LEU A 260 7.28 20.40 12.58
N ARG A 261 7.07 21.58 11.97
CA ARG A 261 8.07 22.66 11.92
C ARG A 261 8.50 23.08 13.33
N TRP A 262 7.54 23.22 14.24
CA TRP A 262 7.82 23.60 15.63
C TRP A 262 8.47 22.48 16.46
N GLU A 263 8.23 21.21 16.15
CA GLU A 263 8.93 20.09 16.80
C GLU A 263 10.38 19.94 16.33
N LEU A 264 10.63 20.09 15.02
CA LEU A 264 11.98 20.09 14.47
C LEU A 264 12.82 21.26 15.03
N LEU A 265 12.22 22.46 15.12
CA LEU A 265 12.85 23.61 15.77
C LEU A 265 13.11 23.37 17.26
N ARG A 266 12.15 22.83 18.01
CA ARG A 266 12.33 22.52 19.44
C ARG A 266 13.43 21.48 19.66
N ARG A 267 13.53 20.48 18.78
CA ARG A 267 14.58 19.46 18.85
C ARG A 267 15.94 20.05 18.50
N PHE A 268 16.03 20.89 17.46
CA PHE A 268 17.24 21.64 17.13
C PHE A 268 17.70 22.48 18.32
N VAL A 269 16.82 23.28 18.93
CA VAL A 269 17.17 24.11 20.10
C VAL A 269 17.59 23.25 21.30
N ARG A 270 16.93 22.12 21.55
CA ARG A 270 17.30 21.18 22.63
C ARG A 270 18.64 20.50 22.37
N THR A 271 18.92 20.06 21.15
CA THR A 271 20.23 19.45 20.80
C THR A 271 21.33 20.51 20.74
N HIS A 272 21.03 21.75 20.35
CA HIS A 272 21.96 22.88 20.39
C HIS A 272 22.34 23.24 21.83
N ARG A 273 21.35 23.28 22.76
CA ARG A 273 21.61 23.52 24.19
C ARG A 273 22.42 22.40 24.86
N VAL A 274 22.29 21.15 24.40
CA VAL A 274 23.06 20.00 24.91
C VAL A 274 24.47 19.95 24.30
N THR A 275 24.67 20.45 23.07
CA THR A 275 25.97 20.44 22.38
C THR A 275 26.81 21.70 22.60
N GLU A 276 26.24 22.78 23.16
CA GLU A 276 26.99 23.99 23.54
C GLU A 276 27.94 23.82 24.72
N LYS A 277 27.95 22.66 25.40
CA LYS A 277 28.94 22.33 26.44
C LYS A 277 30.13 21.48 25.97
N ARG A 278 30.28 21.17 24.67
CA ARG A 278 31.47 20.41 24.21
C ARG A 278 31.94 20.84 22.82
N ASN A 279 33.10 21.49 22.81
CA ASN A 279 34.02 21.73 21.70
C ASN A 279 33.57 22.65 20.55
N ARG A 280 33.91 23.93 20.70
CA ARG A 280 34.26 24.84 19.60
C ARG A 280 35.57 24.33 18.96
N ASN A 281 35.52 23.79 17.74
CA ASN A 281 36.58 23.82 16.71
C ASN A 281 36.50 22.74 15.61
N LYS A 282 35.40 21.97 15.51
CA LYS A 282 35.16 21.10 14.34
C LYS A 282 33.84 21.41 13.61
N ARG A 283 33.49 22.70 13.58
CA ARG A 283 32.34 23.26 12.86
C ARG A 283 32.81 23.78 11.50
N ARG A 284 32.40 23.13 10.40
CA ARG A 284 31.75 23.84 9.25
C ARG A 284 31.37 22.98 8.03
N SER A 285 31.84 21.74 7.83
CA SER A 285 31.46 21.01 6.58
C SER A 285 30.37 19.93 6.71
N ILE A 286 30.22 19.24 7.85
CA ILE A 286 29.33 18.04 7.92
C ILE A 286 27.89 18.38 8.37
N ALA A 287 27.70 19.49 9.10
CA ALA A 287 26.40 19.91 9.62
C ALA A 287 25.52 20.66 8.60
N GLY A 288 26.12 21.19 7.52
CA GLY A 288 25.38 21.77 6.40
C GLY A 288 24.77 20.68 5.49
N GLU A 289 25.57 19.68 5.11
CA GLU A 289 25.14 18.58 4.24
C GLU A 289 24.06 17.66 4.84
N THR A 290 24.00 17.58 6.18
CA THR A 290 22.96 16.81 6.89
C THR A 290 21.68 17.59 7.10
N MET A 291 21.74 18.93 7.15
CA MET A 291 20.56 19.80 7.24
C MET A 291 19.82 19.90 5.89
N ASP A 292 20.53 19.88 4.77
CA ASP A 292 19.92 19.86 3.42
C ASP A 292 19.33 18.49 3.05
N ARG A 293 19.78 17.39 3.68
CA ARG A 293 19.18 16.04 3.54
C ARG A 293 17.98 15.79 4.44
N LEU A 294 17.72 16.65 5.42
CA LEU A 294 16.70 16.45 6.47
C LEU A 294 15.57 17.48 6.45
N THR A 295 15.48 18.34 5.43
CA THR A 295 14.25 19.05 5.07
C THR A 295 13.25 18.09 4.39
N ASN A 296 12.97 16.96 5.05
CA ASN A 296 11.90 16.06 4.71
C ASN A 296 10.57 16.78 4.97
N THR A 297 9.93 17.24 3.91
CA THR A 297 8.52 17.64 3.96
C THR A 297 7.68 16.44 4.42
N LEU A 298 6.50 16.72 5.00
CA LEU A 298 5.52 15.67 5.37
C LEU A 298 5.17 14.77 4.18
N GLU A 299 5.20 15.34 2.98
CA GLU A 299 5.02 14.63 1.71
C GLU A 299 6.14 13.61 1.48
N ASN A 300 7.41 13.98 1.67
CA ASN A 300 8.54 13.04 1.57
C ASN A 300 8.44 11.88 2.57
N LEU A 301 7.93 12.13 3.79
CA LEU A 301 7.71 11.06 4.78
C LEU A 301 6.56 10.13 4.38
N HIS A 302 5.45 10.68 3.87
CA HIS A 302 4.35 9.87 3.36
C HIS A 302 4.77 9.04 2.16
N GLN A 303 5.51 9.62 1.24
CA GLN A 303 6.06 8.92 0.08
C GLN A 303 7.00 7.79 0.52
N LYS A 304 7.89 8.03 1.50
CA LYS A 304 8.75 6.98 2.07
C LYS A 304 7.97 5.84 2.71
N LEU A 305 6.85 6.12 3.38
CA LEU A 305 5.97 5.09 3.93
C LEU A 305 5.25 4.28 2.84
N GLN A 306 4.79 4.95 1.77
CA GLN A 306 4.20 4.29 0.61
C GLN A 306 5.23 3.40 -0.11
N LEU A 307 6.46 3.90 -0.24
CA LEU A 307 7.57 3.15 -0.81
C LEU A 307 7.91 1.94 0.07
N LEU A 308 7.98 2.10 1.40
CA LEU A 308 8.17 0.98 2.31
C LEU A 308 7.08 -0.09 2.12
N GLU A 309 5.82 0.30 2.04
CA GLU A 309 4.70 -0.61 1.79
C GLU A 309 4.93 -1.44 0.50
N ILE A 310 5.31 -0.79 -0.59
CA ILE A 310 5.61 -1.45 -1.89
C ILE A 310 6.84 -2.37 -1.77
N LEU A 311 7.87 -1.93 -1.06
CA LEU A 311 9.11 -2.66 -0.90
C LEU A 311 8.95 -3.91 -0.02
N VAL A 312 8.01 -3.94 0.92
CA VAL A 312 7.82 -5.10 1.81
C VAL A 312 6.64 -6.00 1.43
N ALA A 313 5.78 -5.58 0.49
CA ALA A 313 4.53 -6.27 0.14
C ALA A 313 4.69 -7.77 -0.19
N ASP A 314 5.75 -8.16 -0.92
CA ASP A 314 5.96 -9.57 -1.33
C ASP A 314 7.24 -10.18 -0.74
N ARG A 315 7.79 -9.55 0.31
CA ARG A 315 9.08 -9.93 0.88
C ARG A 315 8.93 -10.30 2.34
N TRP A 316 9.80 -11.21 2.77
CA TRP A 316 9.88 -11.67 4.14
C TRP A 316 11.19 -11.19 4.76
N LEU A 317 11.12 -10.68 5.98
CA LEU A 317 12.21 -10.00 6.66
C LEU A 317 12.51 -10.71 7.98
N THR A 318 13.76 -10.63 8.41
CA THR A 318 14.09 -10.94 9.82
C THR A 318 13.73 -9.76 10.73
N CYS A 319 13.64 -9.98 12.04
CA CYS A 319 13.46 -8.93 13.02
C CYS A 319 14.59 -7.88 12.97
N ALA A 320 15.82 -8.31 12.69
CA ALA A 320 16.96 -7.40 12.53
C ALA A 320 16.78 -6.48 11.30
N GLN A 321 16.42 -7.06 10.15
CA GLN A 321 16.12 -6.27 8.94
C GLN A 321 14.93 -5.33 9.14
N ALA A 322 13.90 -5.80 9.83
CA ALA A 322 12.74 -5.01 10.19
C ALA A 322 13.10 -3.82 11.09
N GLN A 323 13.95 -4.05 12.09
CA GLN A 323 14.45 -3.02 13.00
C GLN A 323 15.18 -1.93 12.24
N ASP A 324 16.08 -2.29 11.32
CA ASP A 324 16.84 -1.33 10.52
C ASP A 324 15.91 -0.43 9.70
N LEU A 325 14.90 -1.02 9.04
CA LEU A 325 13.90 -0.26 8.28
C LEU A 325 13.07 0.67 9.17
N VAL A 326 12.61 0.18 10.33
CA VAL A 326 11.80 0.99 11.27
C VAL A 326 12.62 2.13 11.87
N SER A 327 13.90 1.90 12.15
CA SER A 327 14.81 2.91 12.71
C SER A 327 15.06 4.09 11.75
N ALA A 328 14.90 3.88 10.45
CA ALA A 328 15.04 4.91 9.43
C ALA A 328 13.91 5.97 9.46
N PHE A 329 12.80 5.70 10.14
CA PHE A 329 11.68 6.63 10.25
C PHE A 329 11.71 7.45 11.55
N PRO A 330 11.36 8.75 11.50
CA PRO A 330 11.16 9.54 12.70
C PRO A 330 9.87 9.14 13.44
N ASN A 331 9.80 9.44 14.75
CA ASN A 331 8.56 9.27 15.53
C ASN A 331 7.51 10.34 15.22
N ALA A 332 7.86 11.33 14.40
CA ALA A 332 6.94 12.38 14.00
C ALA A 332 5.80 11.80 13.14
N VAL A 333 4.58 12.36 13.30
CA VAL A 333 3.38 11.99 12.52
C VAL A 333 3.11 10.48 12.56
N ARG A 334 3.50 9.79 13.66
CA ARG A 334 3.30 8.35 13.83
C ARG A 334 4.00 7.51 12.73
N ALA A 335 5.00 8.07 12.04
CA ALA A 335 5.63 7.42 10.89
C ALA A 335 6.37 6.14 11.28
N ARG A 336 7.12 6.15 12.39
CA ARG A 336 7.78 4.94 12.92
C ARG A 336 6.78 3.86 13.32
N ALA A 337 5.72 4.21 14.04
CA ALA A 337 4.65 3.29 14.39
C ALA A 337 4.02 2.65 13.13
N ARG A 338 3.73 3.46 12.11
CA ARG A 338 3.18 2.97 10.84
C ARG A 338 4.16 2.07 10.08
N ALA A 339 5.44 2.41 10.04
CA ALA A 339 6.49 1.55 9.47
C ALA A 339 6.57 0.20 10.20
N ALA A 340 6.49 0.19 11.53
CA ALA A 340 6.46 -1.03 12.32
C ALA A 340 5.23 -1.89 12.02
N CYS A 341 4.04 -1.29 11.87
CA CYS A 341 2.83 -2.01 11.45
C CYS A 341 2.97 -2.63 10.06
N LEU A 342 3.53 -1.90 9.09
CA LEU A 342 3.74 -2.41 7.72
C LEU A 342 4.69 -3.60 7.68
N VAL A 343 5.75 -3.57 8.49
CA VAL A 343 6.76 -4.63 8.51
C VAL A 343 6.33 -5.81 9.38
N PHE A 344 5.49 -5.62 10.40
CA PHE A 344 5.08 -6.67 11.33
C PHE A 344 4.49 -7.91 10.65
N SER A 345 3.64 -7.74 9.64
CA SER A 345 3.05 -8.87 8.90
C SER A 345 4.05 -9.59 7.99
N ARG A 346 5.29 -9.11 7.88
CA ARG A 346 6.35 -9.59 6.98
C ARG A 346 7.53 -10.23 7.69
N ILE A 347 7.47 -10.39 9.01
CA ILE A 347 8.55 -10.97 9.81
C ILE A 347 8.47 -12.50 9.83
N VAL A 348 9.62 -13.17 9.62
CA VAL A 348 9.72 -14.64 9.68
C VAL A 348 9.98 -15.17 11.09
N ASP A 349 10.77 -14.45 11.88
CA ASP A 349 11.28 -14.82 13.22
C ASP A 349 10.58 -14.00 14.30
N ILE A 350 9.25 -14.11 14.37
CA ILE A 350 8.40 -13.26 15.22
C ILE A 350 8.72 -13.38 16.72
N GLU A 351 9.32 -14.49 17.15
CA GLU A 351 9.86 -14.69 18.49
C GLU A 351 10.89 -13.62 18.89
N ASN A 352 11.59 -13.04 17.91
CA ASN A 352 12.59 -11.99 18.11
C ASN A 352 12.00 -10.57 18.02
N PHE A 353 10.67 -10.42 17.92
CA PHE A 353 10.03 -9.11 17.72
C PHE A 353 10.32 -8.10 18.83
N ILE A 354 10.78 -8.57 19.99
CA ILE A 354 11.30 -7.71 21.07
C ILE A 354 12.38 -6.73 20.57
N GLN A 355 13.15 -7.09 19.54
CA GLN A 355 14.19 -6.25 18.95
C GLN A 355 13.60 -5.00 18.27
N VAL A 356 12.56 -5.18 17.47
CA VAL A 356 11.79 -4.08 16.87
C VAL A 356 11.08 -3.27 17.95
N ARG A 357 10.48 -3.96 18.94
CA ARG A 357 9.75 -3.35 20.05
C ARG A 357 10.59 -2.34 20.84
N LYS A 358 11.87 -2.63 21.08
CA LYS A 358 12.80 -1.74 21.81
C LYS A 358 13.02 -0.38 21.14
N HIS A 359 12.70 -0.25 19.85
CA HIS A 359 12.89 0.98 19.07
C HIS A 359 11.62 1.85 18.96
N LEU A 360 10.52 1.37 19.54
CA LEU A 360 9.24 2.07 19.64
C LEU A 360 9.15 2.77 21.01
N ASN A 361 8.72 4.02 21.03
CA ASN A 361 8.49 4.76 22.26
C ASN A 361 7.06 4.53 22.77
N LEU A 362 6.75 4.95 24.00
CA LEU A 362 5.40 4.91 24.59
C LEU A 362 4.32 5.50 23.66
N THR A 363 4.62 6.62 23.02
CA THR A 363 3.72 7.27 22.05
C THR A 363 3.47 6.42 20.80
N ASP A 364 4.44 5.60 20.38
CA ASP A 364 4.26 4.68 19.25
C ASP A 364 3.36 3.51 19.66
N PHE A 365 3.46 3.03 20.91
CA PHE A 365 2.58 1.99 21.44
C PHE A 365 1.14 2.46 21.60
N GLU A 366 0.92 3.70 22.04
CA GLU A 366 -0.41 4.31 22.11
C GLU A 366 -1.11 4.30 20.74
N VAL A 367 -0.36 4.62 19.69
CA VAL A 367 -0.87 4.57 18.31
C VAL A 367 -1.15 3.14 17.86
N ILE A 368 -0.24 2.20 18.13
CA ILE A 368 -0.38 0.80 17.70
C ILE A 368 -1.54 0.11 18.43
N ASN A 369 -1.73 0.42 19.71
CA ASN A 369 -2.77 -0.19 20.55
C ASN A 369 -4.12 0.54 20.46
N GLY A 370 -4.19 1.71 19.81
CA GLY A 370 -5.43 2.48 19.69
C GLY A 370 -5.78 3.35 20.86
N CYS A 371 -4.87 3.53 21.80
CA CYS A 371 -5.03 4.49 22.87
C CYS A 371 -4.68 5.88 22.33
N SER A 372 -5.55 6.47 21.50
CA SER A 372 -5.61 7.92 21.37
C SER A 372 -6.73 8.39 22.28
N SER A 373 -6.38 9.10 23.34
CA SER A 373 -7.32 9.95 24.08
C SER A 373 -7.81 11.09 23.20
#